data_AF-A0A8T4ZPF7-F1
#
_entry.id   AF-A0A8T4ZPF7-F1
#
_cell.length_a   1.000
_cell.length_b   1.000
_cell.length_c   1.000
_cell.angle_alpha   90.00
_cell.angle_beta   90.00
_cell.angle_gamma   90.00
#
_symmetry.space_group_name_H-M   'P 1'
#
loop_
_entity.id
_entity.type
_entity.pdbx_description
1 polymer ?
#
loop_
_entity_poly.entity_id
_entity_poly.type
_entity_poly.pdbx_seq_one_letter_code
_entity_poly.pdbx_strand_id
1 'polypeptide(L)' 'MSKKFAVRYRMPQTAGSDSHIPETIGSAYTIIENDEASVDDIIEAIRKGLTVPFGKGIPLILRIKKIWSLSAKSSIC' A
#
# COMPACT_ATOMS: atom_id res chain seq x y z
N MET A 1 12.05 5.33 -6.85
CA MET A 1 11.95 6.29 -7.98
C MET A 1 10.71 7.17 -7.85
N SER A 2 9.52 6.58 -7.65
CA SER A 2 8.23 7.29 -7.55
C SER A 2 8.18 8.37 -6.46
N LYS A 3 8.71 8.11 -5.25
CA LYS A 3 8.78 9.13 -4.18
C LYS A 3 9.57 10.38 -4.60
N LYS A 4 10.73 10.20 -5.26
CA LYS A 4 11.55 11.33 -5.74
C LYS A 4 10.83 12.14 -6.81
N PHE A 5 10.11 11.48 -7.72
CA PHE A 5 9.29 12.12 -8.73
C PHE A 5 8.16 12.93 -8.09
N ALA A 6 7.38 12.32 -7.20
CA ALA A 6 6.26 13.00 -6.55
C ALA A 6 6.72 14.20 -5.71
N VAL A 7 7.86 14.11 -5.00
CA VAL A 7 8.45 15.27 -4.31
C VAL A 7 8.83 16.38 -5.30
N ARG A 8 9.46 16.04 -6.43
CA ARG A 8 9.89 17.02 -7.44
C ARG A 8 8.71 17.79 -8.04
N TYR A 9 7.57 17.13 -8.24
CA TYR A 9 6.38 17.72 -8.85
C TYR A 9 5.29 18.09 -7.85
N ARG A 10 5.58 18.06 -6.54
CA ARG A 10 4.63 18.35 -5.45
C ARG A 10 3.32 17.56 -5.58
N MET A 11 3.43 16.30 -5.98
CA MET A 11 2.28 15.41 -6.11
C MET A 11 1.98 14.73 -4.77
N PRO A 12 0.70 14.58 -4.39
CA PRO A 12 0.31 13.74 -3.27
C PRO A 12 0.84 12.32 -3.40
N GLN A 13 1.12 11.69 -2.26
CA GLN A 13 1.66 10.33 -2.21
C GLN A 13 0.74 9.41 -1.43
N THR A 14 0.59 8.18 -1.91
CA THR A 14 -0.14 7.11 -1.23
C THR A 14 0.68 5.83 -1.26
N ALA A 15 0.39 4.95 -0.32
CA ALA A 15 0.94 3.60 -0.23
C ALA A 15 -0.18 2.61 0.13
N GLY A 16 -0.17 1.49 -0.57
CA GLY A 16 -1.08 0.37 -0.34
C GLY A 16 -0.30 -0.94 -0.41
N SER A 17 -0.67 -1.89 0.45
CA SER A 17 0.03 -3.17 0.59
C SER A 17 -0.07 -4.09 -0.63
N ASP A 18 -1.06 -3.87 -1.50
CA ASP A 18 -1.38 -4.77 -2.63
C ASP A 18 -1.41 -6.24 -2.21
N SER A 19 -2.13 -6.49 -1.11
CA SER A 19 -2.11 -7.77 -0.43
C SER A 19 -2.86 -8.85 -1.18
N HIS A 20 -2.15 -9.94 -1.46
CA HIS A 20 -2.72 -11.15 -2.06
C HIS A 20 -2.75 -12.32 -1.07
N ILE A 21 -2.15 -12.14 0.12
CA ILE A 21 -2.22 -13.06 1.26
C ILE A 21 -2.52 -12.24 2.54
N PRO A 22 -3.23 -12.80 3.54
CA PRO A 22 -3.57 -12.06 4.75
C PRO A 22 -2.36 -11.49 5.48
N GLU A 23 -1.22 -12.19 5.45
CA GLU A 23 0.00 -11.80 6.16
C GLU A 23 0.68 -10.55 5.58
N THR A 24 0.32 -10.14 4.36
CA THR A 24 0.87 -8.91 3.76
C THR A 24 0.00 -7.68 4.05
N ILE A 25 -1.21 -7.85 4.62
CA ILE A 25 -2.11 -6.74 4.93
C ILE A 25 -1.39 -5.76 5.87
N GLY A 26 -1.43 -4.48 5.53
CA GLY A 26 -0.75 -3.44 6.30
C GLY A 26 0.78 -3.40 6.12
N SER A 27 1.37 -4.20 5.21
CA SER A 27 2.81 -4.06 4.87
C SER A 27 3.14 -2.70 4.25
N ALA A 28 2.13 -2.04 3.66
CA ALA A 28 2.17 -0.64 3.27
C ALA A 28 0.77 -0.02 3.45
N TYR A 29 0.74 1.22 3.93
CA TYR A 29 -0.46 1.99 4.23
C TYR A 29 -0.17 3.49 4.19
N THR A 30 -1.21 4.31 4.16
CA THR A 30 -1.10 5.77 4.17
C THR A 30 -1.69 6.31 5.45
N ILE A 31 -0.94 7.15 6.17
CA ILE A 31 -1.49 7.97 7.25
C ILE A 31 -2.08 9.21 6.61
N ILE A 32 -3.32 9.54 6.97
CA ILE A 32 -4.05 10.71 6.48
C ILE A 32 -4.27 11.62 7.68
N GLU A 33 -3.92 12.89 7.54
CA GLU A 33 -4.14 13.89 8.57
C GLU A 33 -5.50 14.57 8.32
N ASN A 34 -6.51 14.20 9.09
CA ASN A 34 -7.86 14.78 9.07
C ASN A 34 -8.54 14.65 10.44
N ASP A 35 -9.44 15.58 10.76
CA ASP A 35 -10.18 15.61 12.03
C ASP A 35 -11.39 14.65 12.02
N GLU A 36 -12.00 14.46 10.85
CA GLU A 36 -13.21 13.65 10.67
C GLU A 36 -12.98 12.51 9.68
N ALA A 37 -13.48 11.31 10.00
CA ALA A 37 -13.37 10.11 9.16
C ALA A 37 -14.42 10.05 8.02
N SER A 38 -14.86 11.20 7.51
CA SER A 38 -15.73 11.28 6.35
C SER A 38 -14.97 10.94 5.06
N VAL A 39 -15.66 10.33 4.10
CA VAL A 39 -15.07 10.01 2.79
C VAL A 39 -14.61 11.27 2.06
N ASP A 40 -15.40 12.34 2.10
CA ASP A 40 -15.08 13.59 1.41
C ASP A 40 -13.85 14.27 2.01
N ASP A 41 -13.71 14.26 3.34
CA ASP A 41 -12.55 14.82 4.03
C ASP A 41 -11.28 14.02 3.75
N ILE A 42 -11.38 12.69 3.68
CA ILE A 42 -10.27 11.82 3.29
C ILE A 42 -9.81 12.15 1.87
N ILE A 43 -10.73 12.29 0.92
CA ILE A 43 -10.40 12.64 -0.47
C ILE A 43 -9.74 14.02 -0.52
N GLU A 44 -10.26 14.99 0.22
CA GLU A 44 -9.72 16.35 0.26
C GLU A 44 -8.33 16.40 0.90
N ALA A 45 -8.09 15.64 1.98
CA ALA A 45 -6.78 15.49 2.61
C ALA A 45 -5.76 14.88 1.64
N ILE A 46 -6.14 13.84 0.89
CA ILE A 46 -5.28 13.26 -0.16
C ILE A 46 -5.00 14.29 -1.25
N ARG A 47 -6.02 15.03 -1.72
CA ARG A 47 -5.86 16.05 -2.76
C ARG A 47 -4.91 17.17 -2.33
N LYS A 48 -4.97 17.57 -1.06
CA LYS A 48 -4.06 18.57 -0.44
C LYS A 48 -2.66 18.03 -0.15
N GLY A 49 -2.44 16.72 -0.27
CA GLY A 49 -1.17 16.08 0.07
C GLY A 49 -0.92 15.95 1.57
N LEU A 50 -1.97 15.99 2.39
CA LEU A 50 -1.94 15.76 3.85
C LEU A 50 -1.83 14.26 4.14
N THR A 51 -0.82 13.63 3.56
CA THR A 51 -0.62 12.19 3.59
C THR A 51 0.83 11.82 3.83
N VAL A 52 1.03 10.77 4.62
CA VAL A 52 2.36 10.19 4.83
C VAL A 52 2.32 8.70 4.44
N PRO A 53 2.93 8.32 3.31
CA PRO A 53 3.00 6.93 2.89
C PRO A 53 4.04 6.16 3.73
N PHE A 54 3.60 5.04 4.29
CA PHE A 54 4.45 4.09 5.01
C PHE A 54 4.43 2.72 4.34
N GLY A 55 5.52 1.99 4.49
CA GLY A 55 5.59 0.60 4.08
C GLY A 55 7.00 0.05 4.03
N LYS A 56 7.07 -1.27 4.02
CA LYS A 56 8.30 -2.04 3.85
C LYS A 56 8.11 -3.11 2.79
N GLY A 57 9.22 -3.51 2.16
CA GLY A 57 9.21 -4.63 1.23
C GLY A 57 8.70 -5.90 1.92
N ILE A 58 7.91 -6.69 1.20
CA ILE A 58 7.43 -7.99 1.68
C ILE A 58 8.64 -8.88 2.01
N PRO A 59 8.72 -9.45 3.23
CA PRO A 59 9.76 -10.41 3.61
C PRO A 59 9.92 -11.55 2.59
N LEU A 60 11.16 -11.98 2.33
CA LEU A 60 11.45 -13.04 1.36
C LEU A 60 10.70 -14.34 1.66
N ILE A 61 10.54 -14.70 2.95
CA ILE A 61 9.80 -15.89 3.37
C ILE A 61 8.34 -15.87 2.90
N LEU A 62 7.69 -14.71 2.94
CA LEU A 62 6.30 -14.54 2.48
C LEU A 62 6.21 -14.55 0.96
N ARG A 63 7.25 -14.06 0.26
CA ARG A 63 7.34 -14.16 -1.20
C ARG A 63 7.41 -15.62 -1.66
N ILE A 64 8.21 -16.44 -0.98
CA ILE A 64 8.29 -17.88 -1.25
C ILE A 64 6.91 -18.52 -0.96
N LYS A 65 6.33 -18.29 0.22
CA LYS A 65 4.99 -18.83 0.57
C LYS A 65 3.93 -18.52 -0.50
N LYS A 66 3.93 -17.31 -1.07
CA LYS A 66 3.05 -16.91 -2.18
C LYS A 66 3.23 -17.80 -3.41
N ILE A 67 4.47 -18.04 -3.86
CA ILE A 67 4.77 -18.90 -5.02
C ILE A 67 4.30 -20.33 -4.78
N TRP A 68 4.56 -20.88 -3.60
CA TRP A 68 4.15 -22.24 -3.24
C TRP A 68 2.63 -22.39 -3.17
N SER A 69 1.93 -21.40 -2.59
CA SER A 69 0.46 -21.37 -2.56
C SER A 69 -0.15 -21.26 -3.96
N LEU A 70 0.51 -20.59 -4.90
CA LEU A 70 0.07 -20.52 -6.30
C LEU A 70 0.32 -21.84 -7.03
N SER A 71 1.46 -22.50 -6.79
CA SER A 71 1.78 -23.80 -7.37
C SER A 71 0.81 -24.90 -6.88
N ALA A 72 0.44 -24.89 -5.60
CA ALA A 72 -0.50 -25.87 -5.04
C ALA A 72 -1.93 -25.71 -5.59
N LYS A 73 -2.33 -24.50 -5.99
CA LYS A 73 -3.62 -24.25 -6.65
C LYS A 73 -3.65 -24.71 -8.11
N SER A 74 -2.50 -24.75 -8.78
CA SER A 74 -2.41 -25.19 -10.19
C SER A 74 -2.53 -26.71 -10.37
N SER A 75 -2.38 -27.51 -9.31
CA SER A 75 -2.47 -28.97 -9.35
C SER A 75 -3.89 -29.51 -9.13
N ILE A 76 -4.90 -28.64 -9.04
CA ILE A 76 -6.31 -28.97 -8.80
C ILE A 76 -7.17 -28.69 -10.05
N CYS A 77 -6.56 -28.36 -11.19
CA CYS A 77 -7.21 -28.29 -12.50
C CYS A 77 -6.76 -29.45 -13.39
#